data_AF-A0A3D5JGG9-F1
#
_entry.id   AF-A0A3D5JGG9-F1
#
_cell.length_a   1.000
_cell.length_b   1.000
_cell.length_c   1.000
_cell.angle_alpha   90.00
_cell.angle_beta   90.00
_cell.angle_gamma   90.00
#
_symmetry.space_group_name_H-M   'P 1'
#
loop_
_entity.id
_entity.type
_entity.pdbx_description
1 polymer ?
#
loop_
_entity_poly.entity_id
_entity_poly.type
_entity_poly.pdbx_seq_one_letter_code
_entity_poly.pdbx_strand_id
1 'polypeptide(L)'
;EDVTSRAEVIDADKLSGDKVTFGTTVAVADEDTDEESTYHIVGPYEADINRGLVSTSSPIARGLIGKSVGDSAEVHTPGGVKSYEILSIDLFDMSKV
;
A
#
# COMPACT_ATOMS: atom_id res chain seq x y z
N GLU A 1 18.57 -35.51 1.60
CA GLU A 1 17.75 -34.42 2.13
C GLU A 1 17.37 -33.52 0.97
N ASP A 2 16.08 -33.39 0.71
CA ASP A 2 15.52 -32.57 -0.35
C ASP A 2 15.37 -31.14 0.18
N VAL A 3 16.15 -30.21 -0.35
CA VAL A 3 16.05 -28.78 -0.02
C VAL A 3 15.32 -28.05 -1.15
N THR A 4 14.12 -28.51 -1.48
CA THR A 4 13.17 -27.70 -2.24
C THR A 4 12.57 -26.67 -1.29
N SER A 5 13.04 -25.42 -1.33
CA SER A 5 12.22 -24.22 -1.10
C SER A 5 13.07 -22.96 -1.13
N ARG A 6 12.50 -21.92 -1.74
CA ARG A 6 13.03 -20.56 -1.89
C ARG A 6 14.02 -20.38 -3.04
N ALA A 7 13.60 -20.79 -4.23
CA ALA A 7 13.84 -19.95 -5.39
C ALA A 7 13.06 -18.66 -5.16
N GLU A 8 13.69 -17.69 -4.47
CA GLU A 8 13.18 -16.34 -4.49
C GLU A 8 13.51 -15.83 -5.89
N VAL A 9 12.55 -15.99 -6.80
CA VAL A 9 12.58 -15.32 -8.10
C VAL A 9 12.56 -13.83 -7.76
N ILE A 10 13.74 -13.24 -7.73
CA ILE A 10 13.92 -11.80 -7.62
C ILE A 10 13.58 -11.28 -9.02
N ASP A 11 12.27 -11.25 -9.32
CA ASP A 11 11.73 -10.65 -10.53
C ASP A 11 12.23 -9.20 -10.62
N ALA A 12 12.57 -8.78 -11.83
CA ALA A 12 13.08 -7.45 -12.15
C ALA A 12 12.07 -6.31 -11.89
N ASP A 13 10.91 -6.62 -11.29
CA ASP A 13 9.93 -5.68 -10.71
C ASP A 13 10.42 -5.05 -9.39
N LYS A 14 11.38 -5.71 -8.70
CA LYS A 14 11.93 -5.30 -7.40
C LYS A 14 12.69 -3.96 -7.36
N LEU A 15 12.79 -3.20 -8.45
CA LEU A 15 13.56 -1.94 -8.49
C LEU A 15 12.72 -0.66 -8.56
N SER A 16 11.41 -0.74 -8.86
CA SER A 16 10.58 0.48 -9.07
C SER A 16 9.32 0.58 -8.19
N GLY A 17 8.97 -0.45 -7.41
CA GLY A 17 7.73 -0.50 -6.61
C GLY A 17 7.94 -0.69 -5.10
N ASP A 18 9.18 -0.63 -4.60
CA ASP A 18 9.43 -0.95 -3.18
C ASP A 18 8.81 0.06 -2.22
N LYS A 19 8.62 1.31 -2.66
CA LYS A 19 7.99 2.36 -1.85
C LYS A 19 6.65 2.81 -2.39
N VAL A 20 5.74 3.10 -1.47
CA VAL A 20 4.48 3.74 -1.78
C VAL A 20 4.75 5.16 -2.26
N THR A 21 4.30 5.46 -3.48
CA THR A 21 4.40 6.79 -4.07
C THR A 21 3.04 7.24 -4.60
N PHE A 22 3.00 8.43 -5.21
CA PHE A 22 1.84 8.84 -5.99
C PHE A 22 1.63 7.88 -7.16
N GLY A 23 0.37 7.50 -7.43
CA GLY A 23 0.02 6.60 -8.52
C GLY A 23 0.36 5.14 -8.25
N THR A 24 0.36 4.70 -6.99
CA THR A 24 0.55 3.29 -6.61
C THR A 24 -0.67 2.74 -5.90
N THR A 25 -0.95 1.47 -6.15
CA THR A 25 -1.88 0.64 -5.39
C THR A 25 -1.14 0.01 -4.23
N VAL A 26 -1.68 0.11 -3.03
CA VAL A 26 -1.09 -0.44 -1.82
C VAL A 26 -2.11 -1.34 -1.14
N ALA A 27 -1.79 -2.61 -1.03
CA ALA A 27 -2.55 -3.55 -0.22
C ALA A 27 -2.02 -3.48 1.21
N VAL A 28 -2.93 -3.28 2.17
CA VAL A 28 -2.60 -3.24 3.58
C VAL A 28 -3.50 -4.17 4.38
N ALA A 29 -2.99 -4.74 5.46
CA ALA A 29 -3.78 -5.49 6.43
C ALA A 29 -3.86 -4.71 7.74
N ASP A 30 -5.04 -4.63 8.33
CA ASP A 30 -5.21 -4.14 9.70
C ASP A 30 -4.63 -5.17 10.68
N GLU A 31 -3.64 -4.76 11.48
CA GLU A 31 -2.95 -5.67 12.41
C GLU A 31 -3.84 -6.09 13.62
N ASP A 32 -4.90 -5.32 13.91
CA ASP A 32 -5.81 -5.59 15.02
C ASP A 32 -6.97 -6.51 14.60
N THR A 33 -7.50 -6.31 13.40
CA THR A 33 -8.67 -7.05 12.89
C THR A 33 -8.36 -8.07 11.81
N ASP A 34 -7.12 -8.16 11.34
CA ASP A 34 -6.69 -9.01 10.22
C ASP A 34 -7.43 -8.69 8.90
N GLU A 35 -7.98 -7.47 8.78
CA GLU A 35 -8.79 -7.07 7.62
C GLU A 35 -7.90 -6.50 6.51
N GLU A 36 -7.94 -7.14 5.34
CA GLU A 36 -7.19 -6.71 4.16
C GLU A 36 -7.95 -5.60 3.42
N SER A 37 -7.28 -4.47 3.21
CA SER A 37 -7.81 -3.29 2.51
C SER A 37 -6.83 -2.86 1.42
N THR A 38 -7.36 -2.48 0.25
CA THR A 38 -6.55 -1.98 -0.86
C THR A 38 -6.81 -0.49 -1.07
N TYR A 39 -5.75 0.31 -1.05
CA TYR A 39 -5.80 1.75 -1.22
C TYR A 39 -4.97 2.21 -2.41
N HIS A 40 -5.54 3.09 -3.22
CA HIS A 40 -4.84 3.69 -4.36
C HIS A 40 -4.46 5.12 -4.04
N ILE A 41 -3.17 5.41 -4.09
CA ILE A 41 -2.66 6.75 -3.77
C ILE A 41 -2.81 7.63 -5.01
N VAL A 42 -3.81 8.51 -4.99
CA VAL A 42 -4.13 9.38 -6.13
C VAL A 42 -4.15 10.86 -5.71
N GLY A 43 -4.41 11.73 -6.69
CA GLY A 43 -4.47 13.17 -6.48
C GLY A 43 -5.66 13.58 -5.63
N PRO A 44 -5.66 14.80 -5.07
CA PRO A 44 -6.82 15.35 -4.39
C PRO A 44 -8.02 15.55 -5.34
N TYR A 45 -7.80 15.60 -6.65
CA TYR A 45 -8.85 15.77 -7.66
C TYR A 45 -9.48 14.43 -8.09
N GLU A 46 -8.70 13.34 -8.11
CA GLU A 46 -9.15 11.99 -8.50
C GLU A 46 -9.56 11.09 -7.32
N ALA A 47 -9.44 11.57 -6.08
CA ALA A 47 -9.74 10.78 -4.90
C ALA A 47 -11.24 10.48 -4.75
N ASP A 48 -11.53 9.22 -4.47
CA ASP A 48 -12.88 8.69 -4.37
C ASP A 48 -12.92 7.53 -3.37
N ILE A 49 -13.44 7.80 -2.18
CA ILE A 49 -13.52 6.81 -1.10
C ILE A 49 -14.38 5.60 -1.50
N ASN A 50 -15.41 5.78 -2.35
CA ASN A 50 -16.22 4.64 -2.81
C ASN A 50 -15.41 3.64 -3.65
N ARG A 51 -14.32 4.11 -4.26
CA ARG A 51 -13.45 3.30 -5.12
C ARG A 51 -12.14 2.90 -4.44
N GLY A 52 -11.96 3.21 -3.15
CA GLY A 52 -10.69 3.00 -2.45
C GLY A 52 -9.55 3.91 -2.93
N LEU A 53 -9.89 5.02 -3.61
CA LEU A 53 -8.94 6.02 -4.10
C LEU A 53 -8.71 7.06 -3.00
N VAL A 54 -7.51 7.06 -2.42
CA VAL A 54 -7.13 7.93 -1.31
C VAL A 54 -6.25 9.06 -1.82
N SER A 55 -6.62 10.30 -1.50
CA SER A 55 -5.80 11.46 -1.83
C SER A 55 -4.47 11.43 -1.08
N THR A 56 -3.39 11.85 -1.71
CA THR A 56 -2.10 12.14 -1.05
C THR A 56 -2.19 13.13 0.13
N SER A 57 -3.25 13.93 0.20
CA SER A 57 -3.50 14.86 1.30
C SER A 57 -4.10 14.20 2.55
N SER A 58 -4.64 12.99 2.44
CA SER A 58 -5.27 12.28 3.56
C SER A 58 -4.23 11.72 4.54
N PRO A 59 -4.56 11.62 5.84
CA PRO A 59 -3.65 11.09 6.85
C PRO A 59 -3.22 9.65 6.55
N ILE A 60 -4.13 8.81 6.03
CA ILE A 60 -3.83 7.44 5.61
C ILE A 60 -2.75 7.43 4.52
N ALA A 61 -2.95 8.18 3.43
CA ALA A 61 -1.97 8.25 2.35
C ALA A 61 -0.62 8.79 2.84
N ARG A 62 -0.60 9.80 3.71
CA ARG A 62 0.66 10.32 4.29
C ARG A 62 1.38 9.29 5.15
N GLY A 63 0.64 8.46 5.89
CA GLY A 63 1.23 7.37 6.69
C GLY A 63 1.82 6.26 5.83
N LEU A 64 1.22 6.01 4.68
CA LEU A 64 1.66 4.98 3.71
C LEU A 64 2.79 5.48 2.79
N ILE A 65 2.75 6.74 2.32
CA ILE A 65 3.74 7.27 1.38
C ILE A 65 5.16 7.18 1.97
N GLY A 66 6.08 6.61 1.18
CA GLY A 66 7.47 6.43 1.55
C GLY A 66 7.76 5.17 2.38
N LYS A 67 6.73 4.42 2.76
CA LYS A 67 6.83 3.09 3.37
C LYS A 67 7.04 2.02 2.31
N SER A 68 7.57 0.86 2.73
CA SER A 68 7.85 -0.27 1.87
C SER A 68 7.01 -1.49 2.20
N VAL A 69 6.99 -2.48 1.29
CA VAL A 69 6.35 -3.78 1.55
C VAL A 69 6.94 -4.41 2.82
N GLY A 70 6.07 -4.86 3.71
CA GLY A 70 6.43 -5.40 5.04
C GLY A 70 6.69 -4.34 6.11
N ASP A 71 6.50 -3.06 5.82
CA ASP A 71 6.56 -2.00 6.83
C ASP A 71 5.18 -1.71 7.42
N SER A 72 5.14 -1.30 8.69
CA SER A 72 3.92 -0.96 9.40
C SER A 72 3.65 0.55 9.32
N ALA A 73 2.49 0.93 8.81
CA ALA A 73 1.99 2.29 8.76
C ALA A 73 1.00 2.54 9.89
N GLU A 74 1.36 3.45 10.79
CA GLU A 74 0.49 3.86 11.89
C GLU A 74 -0.37 5.05 11.46
N VAL A 75 -1.69 4.85 11.42
CA VAL A 75 -2.65 5.87 11.00
C VAL A 75 -3.47 6.34 12.20
N HIS A 76 -3.41 7.63 12.45
CA HIS A 76 -4.23 8.27 13.49
C HIS A 76 -5.59 8.65 12.92
N THR A 77 -6.61 7.86 13.25
CA THR A 77 -8.00 8.17 12.94
C THR A 77 -8.67 8.79 14.18
N PRO A 78 -9.75 9.59 14.03
CA PRO A 78 -10.48 10.13 15.18
C PRO A 78 -11.11 9.04 16.08
N GLY A 79 -11.23 7.80 15.61
CA GLY A 79 -11.68 6.65 16.40
C GLY A 79 -10.57 5.89 17.14
N GLY A 80 -9.30 6.26 16.94
CA GLY A 80 -8.15 5.58 17.52
C GLY A 80 -6.96 5.47 16.56
N VAL A 81 -5.86 4.96 17.08
CA VAL A 81 -4.67 4.61 16.30
C VAL A 81 -4.91 3.24 15.67
N LYS A 82 -4.79 3.13 14.35
CA LYS A 82 -4.81 1.85 13.64
C LYS A 82 -3.46 1.59 12.99
N SER A 83 -2.98 0.37 13.14
CA SER A 83 -1.74 -0.10 12.53
C SER A 83 -2.07 -0.93 11.30
N TYR A 84 -1.49 -0.54 10.17
CA TYR A 84 -1.66 -1.23 8.90
C TYR A 84 -0.32 -1.78 8.45
N GLU A 85 -0.25 -3.07 8.15
CA GLU A 85 0.93 -3.68 7.54
C GLU A 85 0.81 -3.64 6.02
N ILE A 86 1.87 -3.24 5.33
CA ILE A 86 1.88 -3.16 3.87
C ILE A 86 2.17 -4.53 3.28
N LEU A 87 1.17 -5.16 2.69
CA LEU A 87 1.27 -6.49 2.11
C LEU A 87 1.93 -6.47 0.73
N SER A 88 1.57 -5.49 -0.09
CA SER A 88 2.06 -5.37 -1.45
C SER A 88 1.87 -3.96 -2.00
N ILE A 89 2.77 -3.58 -2.92
CA ILE A 89 2.73 -2.31 -3.62
C ILE A 89 2.78 -2.62 -5.11
N ASP A 90 1.81 -2.09 -5.85
CA ASP A 90 1.68 -2.28 -7.29
C ASP A 90 1.59 -0.90 -7.99
N LEU A 91 2.13 -0.82 -9.20
CA LEU A 91 2.13 0.43 -9.97
C LEU A 91 0.74 0.64 -10.58
N PHE A 92 0.02 1.68 -10.11
CA PHE A 92 -1.27 2.04 -10.68
C PHE A 92 -1.05 2.91 -11.92
N ASP A 93 -1.19 2.29 -13.10
CA ASP A 93 -1.08 3.01 -14.37
C ASP A 93 -2.29 3.94 -14.59
N MET A 94 -2.13 5.22 -14.23
CA MET A 94 -3.09 6.29 -14.56
C MET A 94 -3.09 6.64 -16.05
N SER A 95 -2.22 6.07 -16.89
CA SER A 95 -2.30 6.28 -18.34
C SER A 95 -3.50 5.60 -18.99
N LYS A 96 -4.26 4.79 -18.23
CA LYS A 96 -5.41 4.01 -18.70
C LYS A 96 -6.78 4.51 -18.22
N VAL A 97 -6.85 5.66 -17.54
CA VAL A 97 -8.11 6.31 -17.12
C VAL A 97 -8.56 7.40 -18.08
#